data_AF-A0A3C1SXH9-F1
#
_entry.id   AF-A0A3C1SXH9-F1
#
_cell.length_a   1.000
_cell.length_b   1.000
_cell.length_c   1.000
_cell.angle_alpha   90.00
_cell.angle_beta   90.00
_cell.angle_gamma   90.00
#
_symmetry.space_group_name_H-M   'P 1'
#
loop_
_entity.id
_entity.type
_entity.pdbx_description
1 polymer ?
#
loop_
_entity_poly.entity_id
_entity_poly.type
_entity_poly.pdbx_seq_one_letter_code
_entity_poly.pdbx_strand_id
1 'polypeptide(L)' 'MSESGHSATGYIIHHLTNLKIGEGFWSLHLDTLFFSIALGSFFLWLFMKAAKSATSDVPGPLQNLCEIL' A
#
# COMPACT_ATOMS: atom_id res chain seq x y z
N MET A 1 -26.03 -27.31 -9.62
CA MET A 1 -25.18 -26.50 -10.52
C MET A 1 -24.39 -25.53 -9.65
N SER A 2 -23.30 -25.98 -9.05
CA SER A 2 -22.65 -25.27 -7.96
C SER A 2 -21.18 -25.69 -7.86
N GLU A 3 -20.28 -25.08 -8.63
CA GLU A 3 -18.82 -25.16 -8.42
C GLU A 3 -18.05 -23.97 -9.05
N SER A 4 -18.55 -22.73 -8.93
CA SER A 4 -17.79 -21.55 -9.38
C SER A 4 -16.68 -21.12 -8.40
N GLY A 5 -16.66 -21.66 -7.17
CA GLY A 5 -15.65 -21.34 -6.14
C GLY A 5 -14.49 -22.33 -6.01
N HIS A 6 -14.60 -23.55 -6.55
CA HIS A 6 -13.60 -24.63 -6.35
C HIS A 6 -12.81 -25.00 -7.60
N SER A 7 -13.16 -24.44 -8.77
CA SER A 7 -12.38 -24.59 -10.00
C SER A 7 -11.21 -23.62 -10.04
N ALA A 8 -10.04 -24.08 -10.50
CA ALA A 8 -8.83 -23.26 -10.65
C ALA A 8 -9.08 -21.99 -11.48
N THR A 9 -9.90 -22.09 -12.52
CA THR A 9 -10.30 -20.93 -13.35
C THR A 9 -11.12 -19.92 -12.54
N GLY A 10 -12.07 -20.38 -11.74
CA GLY A 10 -12.89 -19.51 -10.87
C GLY A 10 -12.03 -18.77 -9.84
N TYR A 11 -11.06 -19.47 -9.24
CA TYR A 11 -10.09 -18.88 -8.33
C TYR A 11 -9.25 -17.77 -8.99
N ILE A 12 -8.73 -18.02 -10.19
CA ILE A 12 -7.93 -17.02 -10.93
C ILE A 12 -8.75 -15.76 -11.21
N ILE A 13 -9.99 -15.91 -11.72
CA ILE A 13 -10.84 -14.75 -12.05
C ILE A 13 -11.20 -13.95 -10.79
N HIS A 14 -11.48 -14.63 -9.68
CA HIS A 14 -11.72 -13.96 -8.40
C HIS A 14 -10.52 -13.12 -7.96
N HIS A 15 -9.30 -13.66 -8.08
CA HIS A 15 -8.07 -12.95 -7.69
C HIS A 15 -7.71 -11.77 -8.60
N LEU A 16 -8.17 -11.80 -9.85
CA LEU A 16 -8.01 -10.70 -10.80
C LEU A 16 -9.11 -9.62 -10.66
N THR A 17 -10.11 -9.86 -9.81
CA THR A 17 -11.21 -8.92 -9.56
C THR A 17 -10.91 -8.07 -8.34
N ASN A 18 -10.44 -6.85 -8.58
CA ASN A 18 -10.17 -5.86 -7.54
C ASN A 18 -11.45 -5.33 -6.87
N LEU A 19 -11.31 -4.82 -5.64
CA LEU A 19 -12.38 -4.16 -4.91
C LEU A 19 -12.59 -2.76 -5.49
N LYS A 20 -13.66 -2.61 -6.28
CA LYS A 20 -14.02 -1.33 -6.93
C LYS A 20 -15.46 -0.93 -6.67
N ILE A 21 -15.72 0.37 -6.73
CA ILE A 21 -17.07 0.94 -6.69
C ILE A 21 -17.31 1.82 -7.92
N GLY A 22 -18.53 1.79 -8.45
CA GLY A 22 -18.90 2.50 -9.67
C GLY A 22 -18.68 1.66 -10.95
N GLU A 23 -19.15 2.20 -12.07
CA GLU A 23 -19.11 1.55 -13.38
C GLU A 23 -18.52 2.48 -14.45
N GLY A 24 -18.02 1.87 -15.53
CA GLY A 24 -17.41 2.59 -16.64
C GLY A 24 -16.20 3.43 -16.20
N PHE A 25 -16.15 4.68 -16.66
CA PHE A 25 -15.06 5.62 -16.34
C PHE A 25 -14.99 5.97 -14.85
N TRP A 26 -16.11 5.92 -14.13
CA TRP A 26 -16.20 6.28 -12.71
C TRP A 26 -15.96 5.09 -11.77
N SER A 27 -15.23 4.07 -12.23
CA SER A 27 -14.86 2.90 -11.44
C SER A 27 -13.63 3.22 -10.56
N LEU A 28 -13.86 3.39 -9.26
CA LEU A 28 -12.80 3.64 -8.26
C LEU A 28 -12.34 2.34 -7.61
N HIS A 29 -11.03 2.05 -7.68
CA HIS A 29 -10.42 0.88 -7.07
C HIS A 29 -10.03 1.18 -5.62
N LEU A 30 -10.89 0.77 -4.68
CA LEU A 30 -10.78 1.13 -3.27
C LEU A 30 -9.57 0.46 -2.60
N ASP A 31 -9.29 -0.78 -2.97
CA ASP A 31 -8.11 -1.51 -2.51
C ASP A 31 -6.81 -0.75 -2.85
N THR A 32 -6.65 -0.39 -4.11
CA THR A 32 -5.46 0.29 -4.63
C THR A 32 -5.31 1.67 -4.01
N LEU A 33 -6.41 2.44 -3.93
CA LEU A 33 -6.40 3.76 -3.29
C LEU A 33 -6.04 3.67 -1.80
N PHE A 34 -6.62 2.70 -1.09
CA PHE A 34 -6.34 2.49 0.33
C PHE A 34 -4.87 2.18 0.58
N PHE A 35 -4.30 1.19 -0.13
CA PHE A 35 -2.90 0.82 0.05
C PHE A 35 -1.95 1.94 -0.37
N SER A 36 -2.28 2.69 -1.43
CA SER A 36 -1.47 3.83 -1.89
C SER A 36 -1.41 4.93 -0.83
N ILE A 37 -2.55 5.32 -0.26
CA ILE A 37 -2.61 6.37 0.77
C ILE A 37 -1.96 5.90 2.06
N ALA A 38 -2.21 4.64 2.46
CA ALA A 38 -1.64 4.06 3.66
C ALA A 38 -0.11 4.01 3.60
N LEU A 39 0.45 3.48 2.51
CA LEU A 39 1.90 3.41 2.30
C LEU A 39 2.53 4.81 2.15
N GLY A 40 1.88 5.71 1.42
CA GLY A 40 2.35 7.10 1.31
C GLY A 40 2.38 7.80 2.67
N SER A 41 1.33 7.65 3.46
CA SER A 41 1.25 8.22 4.81
C SER A 41 2.27 7.60 5.77
N PHE A 42 2.46 6.28 5.68
CA PHE A 42 3.48 5.56 6.45
C PHE A 42 4.90 6.05 6.11
N PHE A 43 5.19 6.24 4.83
CA PHE A 43 6.46 6.77 4.36
C PHE A 43 6.70 8.18 4.92
N LEU A 44 5.73 9.09 4.74
CA LEU A 44 5.84 10.45 5.30
C LEU A 44 6.04 10.42 6.83
N TRP A 45 5.30 9.57 7.53
CA TRP A 45 5.44 9.43 8.98
C TRP A 45 6.85 8.96 9.39
N LEU A 46 7.43 7.99 8.68
CA LEU A 46 8.80 7.52 8.93
C LEU A 46 9.82 8.64 8.76
N PHE A 47 9.78 9.38 7.65
CA PHE A 47 10.71 10.49 7.38
C PHE A 47 10.51 11.64 8.35
N MET A 48 9.26 11.97 8.71
CA MET A 48 8.97 12.96 9.75
C MET A 48 9.54 12.55 11.11
N LYS A 49 9.47 11.26 11.46
CA LYS A 49 10.03 10.76 12.72
C LYS A 49 11.56 10.84 12.72
N ALA A 50 12.21 10.49 11.61
CA ALA A 50 13.65 10.62 11.44
C ALA A 50 14.09 12.09 11.54
N ALA A 51 13.43 13.00 10.81
CA ALA A 51 13.74 14.43 10.82
C ALA A 51 13.57 15.06 12.22
N LYS A 52 12.53 14.69 12.97
CA LYS A 52 12.32 15.18 14.35
C LYS A 52 13.35 14.66 15.35
N SER A 53 13.94 13.49 15.09
CA SER A 53 14.91 12.84 15.96
C SER A 53 16.34 13.01 15.46
N ALA A 54 16.55 13.85 14.45
CA ALA A 54 17.84 14.02 13.81
C ALA A 54 18.81 14.73 14.76
N THR A 55 19.99 14.16 14.94
CA THR A 55 21.07 14.70 15.76
C THR A 55 22.30 14.93 14.89
N SER A 56 23.05 16.01 15.14
CA SER A 56 24.23 16.38 14.34
C SER A 56 25.52 15.64 14.73
N ASP A 57 25.52 14.90 15.83
CA ASP A 57 26.72 14.26 16.38
C ASP A 57 26.83 12.80 15.93
N VAL A 58 26.07 11.89 16.55
CA VAL A 58 26.01 10.48 16.15
C VAL A 58 24.58 10.15 15.66
N PRO A 59 24.36 9.96 14.35
CA PRO A 59 23.04 9.68 13.81
C PRO A 59 22.53 8.31 14.26
N GLY A 60 21.26 8.25 14.68
CA GLY A 60 20.60 6.99 15.01
C GLY A 60 20.32 6.13 13.77
N PRO A 61 19.98 4.83 13.93
CA PRO A 61 19.77 3.91 12.81
C PRO A 61 18.72 4.37 11.78
N LEU A 62 17.64 5.02 12.22
CA LEU A 62 16.60 5.55 11.34
C LEU A 62 17.05 6.80 10.57
N GLN A 63 17.88 7.64 11.18
CA GLN A 63 18.44 8.81 10.50
C GLN A 63 19.41 8.35 9.40
N ASN A 64 20.32 7.42 9.72
CA ASN A 64 21.25 6.85 8.74
C ASN A 64 20.51 6.17 7.57
N LEU A 65 19.43 5.42 7.83
CA LEU A 65 18.61 4.83 6.77
C LEU A 65 17.96 5.89 5.88
N CYS A 66 17.43 6.97 6.47
CA CYS A 66 16.84 8.08 5.72
C CYS A 66 17.85 8.93 4.96
N GLU A 67 19.13 8.97 5.37
CA GLU A 67 20.19 9.72 4.69
C GLU A 67 20.76 8.97 3.47
N ILE A 68 20.68 7.63 3.43
CA ILE A 68 21.23 6.81 2.34
C ILE A 68 20.19 6.51 1.26
N LEU A 69 18.90 6.47 1.61
CA LEU A 69 17.77 6.28 0.68
C LEU A 69 17.57 7.48 -0.25
#